data_AF-A0A2E5UTR9-F1
#
_entry.id   AF-A0A2E5UTR9-F1
#
_cell.length_a   1.000
_cell.length_b   1.000
_cell.length_c   1.000
_cell.angle_alpha   90.00
_cell.angle_beta   90.00
_cell.angle_gamma   90.00
#
_symmetry.space_group_name_H-M   'P 1'
#
loop_
_entity.id
_entity.type
_entity.pdbx_description
1 polymer ?
#
loop_
_entity_poly.entity_id
_entity_poly.type
_entity_poly.pdbx_seq_one_letter_code
_entity_poly.pdbx_strand_id
1 'polypeptide(L)' 'MDKIFLTKLEVETVIGIWEWEKRLPQKVVFDLELSTDIRV' A
#
# COMPACT_ATOMS: atom_id res chain seq x y z
N MET A 1 16.09 14.59 8.56
CA MET A 1 14.91 13.77 8.85
C MET A 1 15.12 12.48 8.10
N ASP A 2 15.15 11.36 8.81
CA ASP A 2 15.41 10.06 8.18
C ASP A 2 14.19 9.63 7.37
N LYS A 3 14.42 8.78 6.36
CA LYS A 3 13.39 8.29 5.45
C LYS A 3 13.38 6.78 5.43
N ILE A 4 12.21 6.20 5.64
CA ILE A 4 11.95 4.77 5.54
C ILE A 4 11.23 4.52 4.21
N PHE A 5 11.81 3.64 3.40
CA PHE A 5 11.24 3.22 2.12
C PHE A 5 10.73 1.79 2.24
N LEU A 6 9.45 1.60 1.90
CA LEU A 6 8.84 0.29 1.75
C LEU A 6 8.42 0.13 0.30
N THR A 7 9.10 -0.74 -0.43
CA THR A 7 8.81 -0.98 -1.85
C THR A 7 8.13 -2.33 -2.05
N LYS A 8 7.20 -2.40 -3.00
CA LYS A 8 6.49 -3.63 -3.38
C LYS A 8 5.72 -4.28 -2.22
N LEU A 9 5.05 -3.49 -1.38
CA LEU A 9 4.13 -4.03 -0.38
C LEU A 9 2.89 -4.56 -1.10
N GLU A 10 2.75 -5.88 -1.17
CA GLU A 10 1.59 -6.54 -1.81
C GLU A 10 0.48 -6.81 -0.78
N VAL A 11 -0.75 -6.44 -1.11
CA VAL A 11 -1.94 -6.69 -0.29
C VAL A 11 -3.06 -7.19 -1.19
N GLU A 12 -3.77 -8.24 -0.79
CA GLU A 12 -5.00 -8.67 -1.44
C GLU A 12 -6.20 -8.00 -0.77
N THR A 13 -6.96 -7.21 -1.54
CA THR A 13 -8.13 -6.52 -1.01
C THR A 13 -9.17 -6.27 -2.09
N VAL A 14 -10.42 -6.07 -1.69
CA VAL A 14 -11.51 -5.70 -2.59
C VAL A 14 -11.44 -4.20 -2.84
N ILE A 15 -11.13 -3.80 -4.07
CA ILE A 15 -10.99 -2.40 -4.49
C ILE A 15 -11.57 -2.23 -5.88
N GLY A 16 -12.23 -1.11 -6.16
CA GLY A 16 -12.77 -0.80 -7.48
C GLY A 16 -13.95 0.18 -7.46
N ILE A 17 -14.16 0.85 -8.59
CA ILE A 17 -15.24 1.82 -8.79
C ILE A 17 -16.54 1.09 -9.15
N TRP A 18 -16.44 0.03 -9.94
CA TRP A 18 -17.59 -0.71 -10.43
C TRP A 18 -18.02 -1.82 -9.48
N GLU A 19 -19.32 -2.15 -9.50
CA GLU A 19 -19.88 -3.23 -8.68
C GLU A 19 -19.35 -4.62 -9.03
N TRP A 20 -18.75 -4.81 -10.22
CA TRP A 20 -18.11 -6.08 -10.57
C TRP A 20 -16.69 -6.20 -9.97
N GLU A 21 -15.95 -5.09 -9.85
CA GLU A 21 -14.61 -5.07 -9.24
C GLU A 21 -14.68 -5.38 -7.74
N LYS A 22 -15.80 -5.02 -7.09
CA LYS A 22 -16.03 -5.28 -5.67
C LYS A 22 -16.36 -6.75 -5.34
N ARG A 23 -16.41 -7.64 -6.34
CA ARG A 23 -16.81 -9.06 -6.15
C ARG A 23 -15.65 -9.98 -5.80
N LEU A 24 -14.43 -9.61 -6.17
CA LEU A 24 -13.25 -10.44 -5.97
C LEU A 24 -12.10 -9.59 -5.41
N PRO A 25 -11.27 -10.13 -4.51
CA PRO A 25 -10.07 -9.45 -4.06
C PRO A 25 -9.07 -9.32 -5.22
N GLN A 26 -8.42 -8.18 -5.29
CA GLN A 26 -7.39 -7.84 -6.27
C GLN A 26 -6.07 -7.59 -5.54
N LYS A 27 -4.96 -7.90 -6.20
CA LYS A 27 -3.63 -7.60 -5.67
C LYS A 27 -3.30 -6.12 -5.87
N VAL A 28 -3.05 -5.42 -4.78
CA VAL A 28 -2.59 -4.02 -4.77
C VAL A 28 -1.14 -3.98 -4.31
N VAL A 29 -0.34 -3.16 -4.98
CA VAL A 29 1.08 -2.99 -4.66
C VAL A 29 1.31 -1.54 -4.26
N PHE A 30 1.87 -1.34 -3.07
CA PHE A 30 2.18 -0.02 -2.54
C PHE A 30 3.69 0.20 -2.48
N ASP A 31 4.11 1.40 -2.86
CA ASP A 31 5.40 1.96 -2.53
C ASP A 31 5.17 3.11 -1.54
N LEU A 32 5.74 3.00 -0.34
CA LEU A 32 5.56 3.97 0.74
C LEU A 32 6.90 4.63 1.08
N GLU A 33 6.84 5.96 1.22
CA GLU A 33 7.93 6.79 1.75
C GLU A 33 7.45 7.46 3.05
N LEU A 34 8.09 7.13 4.16
CA LEU A 34 7.78 7.68 5.47
C LEU A 34 8.95 8.54 5.93
N SER A 35 8.69 9.79 6.28
CA SER A 35 9.69 10.69 6.87
C SER A 35 9.49 10.74 8.38
N THR A 36 10.47 10.28 9.16
CA THR A 36 10.46 10.31 10.62
C THR A 36 11.86 10.48 11.16
N ASP A 37 12.02 11.02 12.36
CA ASP A 37 13.26 10.85 13.11
C ASP A 37 13.32 9.40 13.62
N ILE A 38 14.37 8.65 13.29
CA ILE A 38 14.53 7.26 13.75
C ILE A 38 15.34 7.17 15.05
N ARG A 39 15.85 8.30 15.55
CA ARG A 39 16.62 8.38 16.79
C ARG A 39 15.66 8.67 17.94
N VAL A 40 14.99 7.62 18.42
CA VAL A 40 14.28 7.64 19.71
C VAL A 40 15.23 7.26 20.82
#